data_AF-A0A7S4KFZ1-F1
#
_entry.id   AF-A0A7S4KFZ1-F1
#
_cell.length_a   1.000
_cell.length_b   1.000
_cell.length_c   1.000
_cell.angle_alpha   90.00
_cell.angle_beta   90.00
_cell.angle_gamma   90.00
#
_symmetry.space_group_name_H-M   'P 1'
#
loop_
_entity.id
_entity.type
_entity.pdbx_description
1 polymer ?
#
loop_
_entity_poly.entity_id
_entity_poly.type
_entity_poly.pdbx_seq_one_letter_code
_entity_poly.pdbx_strand_id
1 'polypeptide(L)'
;LAGAIGGFNAHAANIVAGVFLATGQDAAQVVESSACLTHFEVIRENAEEKLRVSVTMPCIEVGSIGGGTRLKPQNALLNVLCRSADTRKNPGSKAQTLAKAIA
;
A
#
# COMPACT_ATOMS: atom_id res chain seq x y z
N LEU A 1 26.23 -5.27 -6.22
CA LEU A 1 24.87 -5.50 -5.68
C LEU A 1 24.89 -5.25 -4.18
N ALA A 2 23.86 -4.62 -3.62
CA ALA A 2 23.81 -4.24 -2.21
C ALA A 2 23.45 -5.40 -1.25
N GLY A 3 23.19 -6.61 -1.75
CA GLY A 3 22.72 -7.73 -0.93
C GLY A 3 21.30 -7.56 -0.38
N ALA A 4 20.48 -6.72 -1.03
CA ALA A 4 19.11 -6.45 -0.61
C ALA A 4 18.19 -7.68 -0.84
N ILE A 5 17.39 -7.99 0.17
CA ILE A 5 16.29 -8.96 0.11
C ILE A 5 14.99 -8.17 0.28
N GLY A 6 14.08 -8.24 -0.69
CA GLY A 6 12.81 -7.51 -0.68
C GLY A 6 12.88 -6.01 -1.06
N GLY A 7 14.08 -5.43 -1.15
CA GLY A 7 14.30 -4.02 -1.48
C GLY A 7 14.55 -3.73 -2.96
N PHE A 8 13.73 -4.26 -3.87
CA PHE A 8 13.88 -4.08 -5.32
C PHE A 8 13.00 -2.96 -5.87
N ASN A 9 13.07 -1.79 -5.23
CA ASN A 9 12.27 -0.60 -5.55
C ASN A 9 13.08 0.68 -5.28
N ALA A 10 12.57 1.83 -5.70
CA ALA A 10 13.24 3.11 -5.48
C ALA A 10 13.04 3.65 -4.05
N HIS A 11 11.78 3.81 -3.62
CA HIS A 11 11.44 4.43 -2.33
C HIS A 11 10.05 4.02 -1.81
N ALA A 12 9.66 2.74 -1.95
CA ALA A 12 8.35 2.26 -1.48
C ALA A 12 8.11 2.58 0.01
N ALA A 13 9.16 2.52 0.82
CA ALA A 13 9.12 2.88 2.24
C ALA A 13 8.58 4.30 2.51
N ASN A 14 8.86 5.28 1.64
CA ASN A 14 8.37 6.65 1.82
C ASN A 14 6.84 6.72 1.68
N ILE A 15 6.29 6.01 0.69
CA ILE A 15 4.84 5.94 0.47
C ILE A 15 4.17 5.20 1.62
N VAL A 16 4.71 4.03 1.99
CA VAL A 16 4.20 3.22 3.10
C VAL A 16 4.20 4.03 4.40
N ALA A 17 5.31 4.66 4.78
CA ALA A 17 5.41 5.47 5.98
C ALA A 17 4.41 6.64 5.99
N GLY A 18 4.29 7.35 4.87
CA GLY A 18 3.35 8.46 4.72
C GLY A 18 1.89 8.02 4.94
N VAL A 19 1.48 6.94 4.28
CA VAL A 19 0.13 6.40 4.45
C VAL A 19 -0.07 5.86 5.87
N PHE A 20 0.91 5.16 6.44
CA PHE A 20 0.83 4.59 7.78
C PHE A 20 0.59 5.64 8.85
N LEU A 21 1.40 6.70 8.85
CA LEU A 21 1.26 7.82 9.78
C LEU A 21 -0.08 8.54 9.61
N ALA A 22 -0.50 8.77 8.37
CA ALA A 22 -1.71 9.50 8.07
C ALA A 22 -3.00 8.70 8.37
N THR A 23 -2.93 7.37 8.34
CA THR A 23 -4.07 6.48 8.56
C THR A 23 -4.03 5.72 9.88
N GLY A 24 -3.03 5.96 10.72
CA GLY A 24 -2.92 5.39 12.07
C GLY A 24 -2.53 3.91 12.11
N GLN A 25 -1.75 3.47 11.13
CA GLN A 25 -1.10 2.15 11.14
C GLN A 25 0.12 2.16 12.07
N ASP A 26 0.71 0.99 12.31
CA ASP A 26 1.95 0.87 13.05
C ASP A 26 3.14 1.28 12.16
N ALA A 27 3.76 2.43 12.45
CA ALA A 27 4.89 2.94 11.68
C ALA A 27 6.12 2.02 11.75
N ALA A 28 6.27 1.19 12.79
CA ALA A 28 7.38 0.24 12.88
C ALA A 28 7.27 -0.87 11.82
N GLN A 29 6.05 -1.20 11.38
CA GLN A 29 5.79 -2.18 10.33
C GLN A 29 6.20 -1.71 8.93
N VAL A 30 6.74 -0.48 8.77
CA VAL A 30 7.33 -0.02 7.50
C VAL A 30 8.46 -0.92 7.03
N VAL A 31 9.19 -1.56 7.96
CA VAL A 31 10.32 -2.45 7.64
C VAL A 31 9.86 -3.59 6.72
N GLU A 32 8.76 -4.25 7.09
CA GLU A 32 8.23 -5.38 6.32
C GLU A 32 7.30 -4.91 5.20
N SER A 33 6.41 -3.96 5.50
CA SER A 33 5.40 -3.48 4.55
C SER A 33 5.98 -2.73 3.34
N SER A 34 7.25 -2.34 3.38
CA SER A 34 7.94 -1.70 2.25
C SER A 34 8.70 -2.66 1.34
N ALA A 35 8.69 -3.97 1.63
CA ALA A 35 9.21 -4.96 0.70
C ALA A 35 8.44 -4.87 -0.63
N CYS A 36 9.14 -4.51 -1.69
CA CYS A 36 8.54 -4.19 -2.97
C CYS A 36 9.51 -4.52 -4.11
N LEU A 37 8.99 -5.19 -5.12
CA LEU A 37 9.60 -5.35 -6.44
C LEU A 37 8.92 -4.39 -7.40
N THR A 38 9.66 -3.44 -7.95
CA THR A 38 9.22 -2.60 -9.07
C THR A 38 9.73 -3.18 -10.38
N HIS A 39 8.83 -3.44 -11.31
CA HIS A 39 9.14 -3.99 -12.61
C HIS A 39 8.69 -3.05 -13.72
N PHE A 40 9.55 -2.88 -14.72
CA PHE A 40 9.32 -2.04 -15.89
C PHE A 40 9.47 -2.89 -17.15
N GLU A 41 8.49 -2.79 -18.05
CA GLU A 41 8.48 -3.52 -19.31
C GLU A 41 7.97 -2.59 -20.42
N VAL A 42 8.64 -2.57 -21.57
CA VAL A 42 8.10 -1.93 -22.78
C VAL A 42 7.20 -2.93 -23.47
N ILE A 43 5.93 -2.56 -23.68
CA ILE A 43 4.92 -3.40 -24.30
C ILE A 43 4.47 -2.75 -25.60
N ARG A 44 4.09 -3.56 -26.59
CA ARG A 44 3.48 -3.09 -27.83
C ARG A 44 1.99 -3.38 -27.82
N GLU A 45 1.19 -2.36 -28.03
CA GLU A 45 -0.27 -2.48 -28.13
C GLU A 45 -0.75 -1.54 -29.25
N ASN A 46 -1.50 -2.07 -30.23
CA ASN A 46 -1.99 -1.31 -31.39
C ASN A 46 -0.90 -0.53 -32.15
N ALA A 47 0.27 -1.14 -32.35
CA ALA A 47 1.46 -0.55 -32.97
C ALA A 47 2.12 0.63 -32.21
N GLU A 48 1.64 0.96 -30.99
CA GLU A 48 2.27 1.93 -30.09
C GLU A 48 3.11 1.22 -29.03
N GLU A 49 4.25 1.81 -28.67
CA GLU A 49 5.08 1.38 -27.54
C GLU A 49 4.59 2.07 -26.26
N LYS A 50 4.33 1.29 -25.22
CA LYS A 50 3.89 1.77 -23.90
C LYS A 50 4.83 1.25 -22.82
N LEU A 51 5.03 2.04 -21.77
CA LEU A 51 5.73 1.58 -20.57
C LEU A 51 4.71 0.95 -19.60
N ARG A 52 4.82 -0.35 -19.37
CA ARG A 52 4.12 -1.04 -18.29
C ARG A 52 4.99 -0.96 -17.04
N VAL A 53 4.38 -0.47 -15.96
CA VAL A 53 4.98 -0.47 -14.63
C VAL A 53 4.14 -1.37 -13.73
N SER A 54 4.78 -2.22 -12.96
CA SER A 54 4.11 -2.98 -11.90
C SER A 54 4.92 -2.94 -10.62
N VAL A 55 4.20 -3.05 -9.50
CA VAL A 55 4.77 -3.25 -8.18
C VAL A 55 4.22 -4.53 -7.57
N THR A 56 5.04 -5.27 -6.86
CA THR A 56 4.63 -6.43 -6.07
C THR A 56 5.06 -6.22 -4.64
N MET A 57 4.08 -6.10 -3.73
CA MET A 57 4.28 -5.89 -2.30
C MET A 57 3.66 -7.07 -1.53
N PRO A 58 4.46 -8.10 -1.16
CA PRO A 58 3.92 -9.37 -0.70
C PRO A 58 3.42 -9.37 0.75
N CYS A 59 3.84 -8.39 1.56
CA CYS A 59 3.67 -8.39 3.01
C CYS A 59 3.24 -7.01 3.53
N ILE A 60 2.21 -6.40 2.92
CA ILE A 60 1.61 -5.17 3.45
C ILE A 60 0.79 -5.50 4.70
N GLU A 61 1.25 -5.03 5.86
CA GLU A 61 0.61 -5.23 7.15
C GLU A 61 -0.26 -4.03 7.49
N VAL A 62 -1.57 -4.16 7.30
CA VAL A 62 -2.51 -3.05 7.54
C VAL A 62 -3.79 -3.49 8.23
N GLY A 63 -4.38 -2.55 8.97
CA GLY A 63 -5.65 -2.71 9.67
C GLY A 63 -6.54 -1.48 9.51
N SER A 64 -7.85 -1.71 9.60
CA SER A 64 -8.85 -0.63 9.59
C SER A 64 -9.57 -0.43 10.93
N ILE A 65 -9.23 -1.25 11.94
CA ILE A 65 -9.80 -1.24 13.29
C ILE A 65 -8.66 -1.54 14.29
N GLY A 66 -8.59 -0.78 15.38
CA GLY A 66 -7.58 -0.96 16.44
C GLY A 66 -6.39 0.00 16.33
N GLY A 67 -5.52 0.02 17.35
CA GLY A 67 -4.35 0.91 17.37
C GLY A 67 -4.66 2.38 17.11
N GLY A 68 -3.84 3.04 16.29
CA GLY A 68 -3.97 4.44 15.90
C GLY A 68 -5.18 4.76 15.03
N THR A 69 -5.78 3.76 14.37
CA THR A 69 -6.96 3.95 13.48
C THR A 69 -8.22 4.44 14.21
N ARG A 70 -8.22 4.38 15.55
CA ARG A 70 -9.31 4.86 16.41
C ARG A 70 -9.26 6.37 16.65
N LEU A 71 -8.11 7.01 16.40
CA LEU A 71 -7.95 8.45 16.55
C LEU A 71 -8.74 9.17 15.45
N LYS A 72 -9.48 10.21 15.83
CA LYS A 72 -10.39 10.92 14.91
C LYS A 72 -9.69 11.40 13.62
N PRO A 73 -8.49 12.02 13.65
CA PRO A 73 -7.84 12.49 12.43
C PRO A 73 -7.47 11.36 11.47
N GLN A 74 -6.84 10.30 12.00
CA GLN A 74 -6.42 9.13 11.22
C GLN A 74 -7.62 8.38 10.65
N ASN A 75 -8.68 8.25 11.45
CA ASN A 75 -9.93 7.60 11.01
C ASN A 75 -10.61 8.39 9.88
N ALA A 76 -10.58 9.73 9.93
CA ALA A 76 -11.14 10.56 8.88
C ALA A 76 -10.47 10.26 7.52
N LEU A 77 -9.14 10.16 7.48
CA LEU A 77 -8.42 9.83 6.24
C LEU A 77 -8.71 8.40 5.77
N LEU A 78 -8.76 7.42 6.69
CA LEU A 78 -9.17 6.06 6.35
C LEU A 78 -10.54 6.01 5.67
N ASN A 79 -11.49 6.85 6.10
CA ASN A 79 -12.83 6.90 5.52
C ASN A 79 -12.83 7.55 4.12
N VAL A 80 -11.94 8.52 3.88
CA VAL A 80 -11.75 9.12 2.55
C VAL A 80 -11.13 8.11 1.59
N LEU A 81 -10.02 7.49 1.97
CA LEU A 81 -9.27 6.55 1.12
C LEU A 81 -10.06 5.28 0.84
N CYS A 82 -10.79 4.77 1.83
CA CYS A 82 -11.50 3.49 1.72
C CYS A 82 -13.02 3.66 1.56
N ARG A 83 -13.48 4.77 0.96
CA ARG A 83 -14.92 5.09 0.83
C ARG A 83 -15.71 4.02 0.07
N SER A 84 -15.06 3.29 -0.83
CA SER A 84 -15.67 2.22 -1.63
C SER A 84 -15.83 0.89 -0.89
N ALA A 85 -15.26 0.75 0.33
CA ALA A 85 -15.32 -0.49 1.08
C ALA A 85 -16.67 -0.65 1.82
N ASP A 86 -17.36 -1.76 1.55
CA ASP A 86 -18.55 -2.16 2.30
C ASP A 86 -18.19 -3.20 3.36
N THR A 87 -17.87 -2.74 4.57
CA THR A 87 -17.48 -3.60 5.69
C THR A 87 -18.63 -4.43 6.27
N ARG A 88 -19.89 -4.07 6.00
CA ARG A 88 -21.05 -4.83 6.48
C ARG A 88 -21.28 -6.06 5.64
N LYS A 89 -21.14 -5.92 4.31
CA LYS A 89 -21.29 -7.03 3.38
C LYS A 89 -20.03 -7.88 3.30
N ASN A 90 -18.86 -7.26 3.33
CA ASN A 90 -17.56 -7.91 3.15
C ASN A 90 -16.59 -7.51 4.28
N PRO A 91 -16.57 -8.26 5.40
CA PRO A 91 -15.58 -8.05 6.46
C PRO A 91 -14.15 -8.04 5.91
N GLY A 92 -13.33 -7.10 6.36
CA GLY A 92 -11.95 -6.93 5.88
C GLY A 92 -11.79 -6.12 4.59
N SER A 93 -12.88 -5.81 3.87
CA SER A 93 -12.82 -5.02 2.62
C SER A 93 -12.11 -3.67 2.77
N LYS A 94 -12.26 -3.01 3.92
CA LYS A 94 -11.60 -1.73 4.18
C LYS A 94 -10.08 -1.86 4.30
N ALA A 95 -9.59 -2.91 4.97
CA ALA A 95 -8.16 -3.20 5.03
C ALA A 95 -7.60 -3.61 3.65
N GLN A 96 -8.36 -4.38 2.88
CA GLN A 96 -7.99 -4.74 1.50
C GLN A 96 -7.93 -3.52 0.57
N THR A 97 -8.88 -2.58 0.68
CA THR A 97 -8.86 -1.33 -0.07
C THR A 97 -7.67 -0.47 0.32
N LEU A 98 -7.33 -0.41 1.62
CA LEU A 98 -6.15 0.31 2.09
C LEU A 98 -4.85 -0.30 1.54
N ALA A 99 -4.70 -1.63 1.58
CA ALA A 99 -3.54 -2.31 1.01
C ALA A 99 -3.39 -2.03 -0.50
N LYS A 100 -4.51 -2.03 -1.24
CA LYS A 100 -4.54 -1.65 -2.67
C LYS A 100 -4.31 -0.18 -2.96
N ALA A 101 -4.47 0.70 -1.96
CA ALA A 101 -4.16 2.11 -2.10
C ALA A 101 -2.69 2.41 -1.83
N ILE A 102 -2.00 1.53 -1.09
CA ILE A 102 -0.57 1.61 -0.80
C ILE A 102 0.27 1.11 -1.98
N ALA A 103 -0.16 0.01 -2.61
CA ALA A 103 0.47 -0.59 -3.80
C ALA A 103 -0.04 0.05 -5.09
#